data_AF-A0A2T1CZR6-F1
#
_entry.id   AF-A0A2T1CZR6-F1
#
_cell.length_a   1.000
_cell.length_b   1.000
_cell.length_c   1.000
_cell.angle_alpha   90.00
_cell.angle_beta   90.00
_cell.angle_gamma   90.00
#
_symmetry.space_group_name_H-M   'P 1'
#
loop_
_entity.id
_entity.type
_entity.pdbx_description
1 polymer ?
#
loop_
_entity_poly.entity_id
_entity_poly.type
_entity_poly.pdbx_seq_one_letter_code
_entity_poly.pdbx_strand_id
1 'polypeptide(L)' 'MGGVHDIQIALNKAGFHVKVDGAYGPQTASAVAAFQASRGLLVDGIVGPQTLSALQHYLY' A
#
# COMPACT_ATOMS: atom_id res chain seq x y z
N MET A 1 14.26 -0.41 4.69
CA MET A 1 13.50 -0.51 3.43
C MET A 1 12.04 -0.60 3.81
N GLY A 2 11.25 0.44 3.57
CA GLY A 2 9.93 0.58 4.21
C GLY A 2 9.49 2.04 4.33
N GLY A 3 9.94 2.88 3.39
CA GLY A 3 9.41 4.22 3.27
C GLY A 3 8.04 4.18 2.60
N VAL A 4 7.25 5.24 2.78
CA VAL A 4 5.98 5.40 2.07
C VAL A 4 6.16 5.32 0.55
N HIS A 5 7.35 5.71 0.06
CA HIS A 5 7.74 5.56 -1.34
C HIS A 5 7.66 4.11 -1.85
N ASP A 6 8.21 3.15 -1.10
CA ASP A 6 8.16 1.72 -1.46
C ASP A 6 6.71 1.23 -1.50
N ILE A 7 5.91 1.61 -0.50
CA ILE A 7 4.49 1.28 -0.41
C ILE A 7 3.74 1.82 -1.63
N GLN A 8 3.97 3.07 -2.01
CA GLN A 8 3.36 3.68 -3.18
C GLN A 8 3.74 2.95 -4.47
N ILE A 9 5.00 2.50 -4.63
CA ILE A 9 5.42 1.67 -5.77
C ILE A 9 4.68 0.32 -5.77
N ALA A 10 4.63 -0.36 -4.62
CA ALA A 10 3.95 -1.64 -4.48
C ALA A 10 2.45 -1.54 -4.80
N LEU A 11 1.78 -0.49 -4.31
CA LEU A 11 0.38 -0.22 -4.62
C LEU A 11 0.15 0.03 -6.11
N ASN A 12 1.04 0.77 -6.77
CA ASN A 12 0.99 0.97 -8.22
C ASN A 12 1.13 -0.35 -8.98
N LYS A 13 2.11 -1.20 -8.62
CA LYS A 13 2.28 -2.53 -9.21
C LYS A 13 1.09 -3.45 -8.94
N ALA A 14 0.40 -3.27 -7.81
CA ALA A 14 -0.82 -3.98 -7.47
C ALA A 14 -2.08 -3.42 -8.18
N GLY A 15 -1.96 -2.32 -8.94
CA GLY A 15 -3.04 -1.73 -9.74
C GLY A 15 -3.82 -0.60 -9.06
N PHE A 16 -3.37 -0.07 -7.93
CA PHE A 16 -4.09 0.93 -7.13
C PHE A 16 -3.66 2.39 -7.39
N HIS A 17 -2.87 2.64 -8.44
CA HIS A 17 -2.51 3.95 -9.00
C HIS A 17 -2.42 5.13 -8.00
N VAL A 18 -1.28 5.29 -7.35
CA VAL A 18 -1.00 6.40 -6.41
C VAL A 18 0.19 7.23 -6.86
N LYS A 19 0.20 8.51 -6.48
CA LYS A 19 1.39 9.35 -6.66
C LYS A 19 2.52 8.82 -5.77
N VAL A 20 3.70 8.62 -6.36
CA VAL A 20 4.90 8.21 -5.63
C VAL A 20 5.67 9.45 -5.19
N ASP A 21 5.24 10.05 -4.09
CA ASP A 21 5.84 11.28 -3.52
C ASP A 21 6.53 11.06 -2.18
N GLY A 22 6.48 9.84 -1.63
CA GLY A 22 7.05 9.50 -0.34
C GLY A 22 6.27 10.00 0.87
N ALA A 23 5.07 10.58 0.68
CA ALA A 23 4.20 11.05 1.74
C ALA A 23 2.96 10.17 1.92
N TYR A 24 2.60 9.89 3.18
CA TYR A 24 1.40 9.12 3.49
C TYR A 24 0.18 10.03 3.54
N GLY A 25 -0.28 10.44 2.36
CA GLY A 25 -1.49 11.26 2.21
C GLY A 25 -2.78 10.44 2.15
N PRO A 26 -3.94 11.13 2.10
CA PRO A 26 -5.25 10.47 1.99
C PRO A 26 -5.37 9.57 0.76
N GLN A 27 -4.72 9.92 -0.36
CA GLN A 27 -4.69 9.06 -1.55
C GLN A 27 -3.98 7.74 -1.30
N THR A 28 -2.81 7.77 -0.63
CA THR A 28 -2.08 6.56 -0.24
C THR A 28 -2.91 5.72 0.72
N ALA A 29 -3.54 6.34 1.73
CA ALA A 29 -4.41 5.65 2.68
C ALA A 29 -5.60 4.96 2.01
N SER A 30 -6.29 5.64 1.08
CA SER A 30 -7.40 5.05 0.31
C SER A 30 -6.95 3.89 -0.57
N ALA A 31 -5.78 3.99 -1.21
CA ALA A 31 -5.23 2.89 -1.99
C ALA A 31 -4.82 1.70 -1.12
N VAL A 32 -4.27 1.95 0.07
CA VAL A 32 -3.97 0.90 1.06
C VAL A 32 -5.26 0.21 1.51
N ALA A 33 -6.31 0.97 1.81
CA ALA A 33 -7.61 0.41 2.18
C ALA A 33 -8.20 -0.45 1.05
N ALA A 34 -8.13 0.01 -0.20
CA ALA A 34 -8.58 -0.75 -1.35
C ALA A 34 -7.75 -2.04 -1.57
N PHE A 35 -6.43 -1.96 -1.37
CA PHE A 35 -5.55 -3.12 -1.40
C PHE A 35 -5.89 -4.13 -0.30
N GLN A 36 -6.07 -3.65 0.94
CA GLN A 36 -6.48 -4.47 2.09
C GLN A 36 -7.79 -5.20 1.79
N ALA A 37 -8.79 -4.49 1.26
CA ALA A 37 -10.08 -5.08 0.89
C ALA A 37 -9.92 -6.17 -0.18
N SER A 38 -9.11 -5.91 -1.21
CA SER A 38 -8.82 -6.89 -2.28
C SER A 38 -8.07 -8.13 -1.77
N ARG A 39 -7.44 -8.06 -0.60
CA ARG A 39 -6.66 -9.14 0.01
C ARG A 39 -7.35 -9.78 1.22
N GLY A 40 -8.56 -9.35 1.55
CA GLY A 40 -9.29 -9.85 2.72
C GLY A 40 -8.60 -9.50 4.05
N LEU A 41 -7.81 -8.42 4.08
CA LEU A 41 -7.18 -7.90 5.29
C LEU A 41 -8.13 -6.94 6.01
N LEU A 42 -7.78 -6.58 7.26
CA LEU A 42 -8.45 -5.48 7.95
C LEU A 42 -8.31 -4.19 7.13
N VAL A 43 -9.44 -3.56 6.81
CA VAL A 43 -9.50 -2.35 5.98
C VAL A 43 -9.47 -1.11 6.87
N ASP A 44 -8.27 -0.70 7.26
CA ASP A 44 -8.02 0.46 8.12
C ASP A 44 -7.24 1.56 7.41
N GLY A 45 -6.73 1.31 6.21
CA GLY A 45 -5.92 2.25 5.45
C GLY A 45 -4.55 2.53 6.09
N ILE A 46 -4.08 1.64 6.98
CA ILE A 46 -2.80 1.72 7.68
C ILE A 46 -1.91 0.57 7.23
N VAL A 47 -0.64 0.87 6.97
CA VAL A 47 0.33 -0.13 6.57
C VAL A 47 0.93 -0.82 7.80
N GLY A 48 0.21 -1.80 8.33
CA GLY A 48 0.68 -2.71 9.37
C GLY A 48 1.50 -3.89 8.82
N PRO A 49 2.01 -4.79 9.69
CA PRO A 49 2.84 -5.93 9.28
C PRO A 49 2.13 -6.89 8.31
N GLN A 50 0.82 -7.07 8.43
CA GLN A 50 0.04 -7.88 7.48
C GLN A 50 -0.05 -7.21 6.10
N THR A 51 -0.35 -5.91 6.05
CA THR A 51 -0.34 -5.12 4.82
C THR A 51 1.04 -5.14 4.17
N LEU A 52 2.12 -4.96 4.95
CA LEU A 52 3.49 -5.00 4.47
C LEU A 52 3.86 -6.37 3.89
N SER A 53 3.51 -7.47 4.57
CA SER A 53 3.77 -8.82 4.08
C SER A 53 3.04 -9.10 2.76
N ALA A 54 1.82 -8.59 2.60
CA ALA A 54 1.08 -8.70 1.35
C ALA A 54 1.67 -7.81 0.23
N LEU A 55 2.12 -6.59 0.55
CA LEU A 55 2.77 -5.68 -0.40
C LEU A 55 4.17 -6.15 -0.80
N GLN A 56 4.81 -6.94 0.06
CA GLN A 56 6.14 -7.47 -0.13
C GLN A 56 6.28 -8.17 -1.49
N HIS A 57 5.28 -8.97 -1.90
CA HIS A 57 5.20 -9.60 -3.23
C HIS A 57 5.38 -8.65 -4.43
N TYR A 58 5.16 -7.35 -4.25
CA TYR A 58 5.28 -6.33 -5.29
C TYR A 58 6.59 -5.52 -5.18
N LEU A 59 7.36 -5.69 -4.12
CA LEU A 59 8.61 -4.96 -3.91
C LEU A 59 9.83 -5.64 -4.54
N TYR A 60 9.67 -6.85 -5.07
CA TYR A 60 10.64 -7.61 -5.86
C TYR A 60 10.11 -7.92 -7.26
#